data_AF-A0AB73K6F9-F1
#
_entry.id   AF-A0AB73K6F9-F1
#
_cell.length_a   1.000
_cell.length_b   1.000
_cell.length_c   1.000
_cell.angle_alpha   90.00
_cell.angle_beta   90.00
_cell.angle_gamma   90.00
#
_symmetry.space_group_name_H-M   'P 1'
#
loop_
_entity.id
_entity.type
_entity.pdbx_description
1 polymer ?
#
loop_
_entity_poly.entity_id
_entity_poly.type
_entity_poly.pdbx_seq_one_letter_code
_entity_poly.pdbx_strand_id
1 'polypeptide(L)'
;MSLEVIFTGTLKGSDKYIHQQLSKLKECGLDQFHFIKKIDIDYSILDQIEKIIKLVFNISDDISSNSKKLEYAQSRMMYVHYARKLGLSTYEISKKLNRHITSVYFFIKKFDEDIQYDKNFIQKYIQVEKEIKNNLKFDTI
;
A
#
# COMPACT_ATOMS: atom_id res chain seq x y z
N MET A 1 -38.87 8.84 0.51
CA MET A 1 -37.45 8.58 0.86
C MET A 1 -36.71 8.28 -0.42
N SER A 2 -35.80 9.14 -0.84
CA SER A 2 -34.88 8.88 -1.96
C SER A 2 -33.71 8.04 -1.43
N LEU A 3 -33.40 6.93 -2.12
CA LEU A 3 -32.24 6.10 -1.82
C LEU A 3 -31.05 6.67 -2.59
N GLU A 4 -30.01 7.10 -1.90
CA GLU A 4 -28.77 7.59 -2.52
C GLU A 4 -27.77 6.42 -2.58
N VAL A 5 -27.29 6.08 -3.78
CA VAL A 5 -26.33 5.00 -4.00
C VAL A 5 -24.98 5.62 -4.37
N ILE A 6 -24.01 5.51 -3.46
CA ILE A 6 -22.68 6.10 -3.63
C ILE A 6 -21.73 5.04 -4.19
N PHE A 7 -21.15 5.32 -5.36
CA PHE A 7 -20.11 4.50 -5.98
C PHE A 7 -18.74 5.16 -5.82
N THR A 8 -17.82 4.50 -5.12
CA THR A 8 -16.44 4.97 -4.95
C THR A 8 -15.48 4.19 -5.84
N GLY A 9 -14.63 4.88 -6.60
CA GLY A 9 -13.63 4.26 -7.47
C GLY A 9 -12.46 5.18 -7.79
N THR A 10 -11.34 4.63 -8.25
CA THR A 10 -10.16 5.40 -8.67
C THR A 10 -10.05 5.37 -10.19
N LEU A 11 -10.10 6.53 -10.85
CA LEU A 11 -9.79 6.66 -12.27
C LEU A 11 -8.31 7.00 -12.44
N LYS A 12 -7.61 6.27 -13.32
CA LYS A 12 -6.22 6.54 -13.71
C LYS A 12 -6.11 6.52 -15.22
N GLY A 13 -5.51 7.55 -15.79
CA GLY A 13 -5.30 7.70 -17.23
C GLY A 13 -5.00 9.14 -17.58
N SER A 14 -4.83 9.42 -18.87
CA SER A 14 -4.76 10.80 -19.36
C SER A 14 -6.10 11.52 -19.15
N ASP A 15 -6.09 12.85 -19.14
CA ASP A 15 -7.32 13.66 -18.99
C ASP A 15 -8.40 13.24 -20.00
N LYS A 16 -7.99 12.96 -21.25
CA LYS A 16 -8.88 12.44 -22.29
C LYS A 16 -9.55 11.12 -21.91
N TYR A 17 -8.80 10.19 -21.32
CA TYR A 17 -9.33 8.91 -20.85
C TYR A 17 -10.30 9.11 -19.69
N ILE A 18 -9.94 9.95 -18.72
CA ILE A 18 -10.78 10.26 -17.56
C ILE A 18 -12.10 10.88 -18.04
N HIS A 19 -12.07 11.86 -18.93
CA HIS A 19 -13.27 12.45 -19.53
C HIS A 19 -14.15 11.41 -20.23
N GLN A 20 -13.55 10.48 -20.97
CA GLN A 20 -14.29 9.42 -21.66
C GLN A 20 -14.98 8.44 -20.70
N GLN A 21 -14.38 8.15 -19.53
CA GLN A 21 -15.02 7.31 -18.52
C GLN A 21 -16.14 8.05 -17.79
N LEU A 22 -15.95 9.33 -17.49
CA LEU A 22 -16.97 10.16 -16.87
C LEU A 22 -18.20 10.35 -17.76
N SER A 23 -18.03 10.49 -19.08
CA SER A 23 -19.16 10.57 -20.01
C SER A 23 -19.98 9.28 -20.02
N LYS A 24 -19.34 8.10 -19.97
CA LYS A 24 -20.06 6.81 -19.88
C LYS A 24 -20.83 6.67 -18.56
N LEU A 25 -20.27 7.16 -17.46
CA LEU A 25 -20.95 7.14 -16.16
C LEU A 25 -22.18 8.05 -16.15
N LYS A 26 -22.12 9.21 -16.81
CA LYS A 26 -23.29 10.09 -17.02
C LYS A 26 -24.40 9.43 -17.82
N GLU A 27 -24.06 8.66 -18.87
CA GLU A 27 -25.04 7.89 -19.64
C GLU A 27 -25.79 6.85 -18.78
N CYS A 28 -25.19 6.40 -17.67
CA CYS A 28 -25.79 5.50 -16.69
C CYS A 28 -26.61 6.22 -15.60
N GLY A 29 -26.83 7.54 -15.69
CA GLY A 29 -27.58 8.33 -14.71
C GLY A 29 -26.78 8.74 -13.47
N LEU A 30 -25.45 8.65 -13.52
CA LEU A 30 -24.57 9.22 -12.48
C LEU A 30 -24.22 10.65 -12.87
N ASP A 31 -25.05 11.60 -12.42
CA ASP A 31 -24.98 12.99 -12.87
C ASP A 31 -24.06 13.86 -12.00
N GLN A 32 -23.73 13.37 -10.80
CA GLN A 32 -22.94 14.08 -9.79
C GLN A 32 -21.63 13.35 -9.50
N PHE A 33 -20.51 14.05 -9.68
CA PHE A 33 -19.17 13.54 -9.39
C PHE A 33 -18.47 14.45 -8.38
N HIS A 34 -17.99 13.84 -7.30
CA HIS A 34 -17.09 14.51 -6.35
C HIS A 34 -15.69 13.97 -6.57
N PHE A 35 -14.82 14.79 -7.17
CA PHE A 35 -13.41 14.44 -7.33
C PHE A 35 -12.67 14.78 -6.04
N ILE A 36 -12.24 13.75 -5.33
CA ILE A 36 -11.30 13.92 -4.24
C ILE A 36 -9.91 13.78 -4.84
N LYS A 37 -9.14 14.88 -4.83
CA LYS A 37 -7.71 14.82 -5.18
C LYS A 37 -7.09 13.78 -4.25
N LYS A 38 -6.39 12.78 -4.81
CA LYS A 38 -5.58 11.85 -4.02
C LYS A 38 -4.71 12.73 -3.13
N ILE A 39 -5.01 12.74 -1.82
CA ILE A 39 -4.22 13.46 -0.83
C ILE A 39 -2.78 13.05 -1.08
N ASP A 40 -1.88 14.03 -1.20
CA ASP A 40 -0.46 13.75 -1.37
C ASP A 40 -0.08 12.77 -0.27
N ILE A 41 0.22 11.52 -0.64
CA ILE A 41 0.50 10.49 0.34
C ILE A 41 1.72 10.99 1.12
N ASP A 42 1.54 11.19 2.42
CA ASP A 42 2.64 11.61 3.26
C ASP A 42 3.67 10.47 3.34
N TYR A 43 4.65 10.54 2.44
CA TYR A 43 5.74 9.58 2.37
C TYR A 43 6.54 9.54 3.67
N SER A 44 6.47 10.57 4.52
CA SER A 44 7.13 10.58 5.82
C SER A 44 6.60 9.48 6.75
N ILE A 45 5.32 9.10 6.62
CA ILE A 45 4.73 7.99 7.38
C ILE A 45 5.32 6.67 6.89
N LEU A 46 5.41 6.48 5.56
CA LEU A 46 5.97 5.26 4.98
C LEU A 46 7.45 5.09 5.33
N ASP A 47 8.21 6.19 5.37
CA ASP A 47 9.63 6.18 5.75
C ASP A 47 9.82 5.86 7.25
N GLN A 48 8.90 6.28 8.12
CA GLN A 48 8.88 5.89 9.54
C GLN A 48 8.54 4.40 9.71
N ILE A 49 7.53 3.91 8.97
CA ILE A 49 7.19 2.49 8.95
C ILE A 49 8.38 1.65 8.46
N GLU A 50 9.07 2.08 7.42
CA GLU A 50 10.28 1.42 6.93
C GLU A 50 11.34 1.28 8.01
N LYS A 51 11.61 2.34 8.79
CA LYS A 51 12.57 2.28 9.91
C LYS A 51 12.16 1.25 10.96
N ILE A 52 10.87 1.19 11.29
CA ILE A 52 10.32 0.21 12.24
C ILE A 52 10.51 -1.21 11.70
N ILE A 53 10.16 -1.44 10.43
CA ILE A 53 10.35 -2.74 9.76
C ILE A 53 11.82 -3.14 9.82
N LYS A 54 12.74 -2.24 9.47
CA LYS A 54 14.18 -2.52 9.52
C LYS A 54 14.65 -2.95 10.90
N LEU A 55 14.17 -2.27 11.94
CA LEU A 55 14.50 -2.58 13.32
C LEU A 55 13.96 -3.95 13.75
N VAL A 56 12.70 -4.26 13.44
CA VAL A 56 12.07 -5.54 13.80
C VAL A 56 12.71 -6.73 13.07
N PHE A 57 13.08 -6.55 11.80
CA PHE A 57 13.74 -7.58 10.99
C PHE A 57 15.26 -7.61 11.17
N ASN A 58 15.82 -6.71 11.99
CA ASN A 58 17.26 -6.57 12.24
C ASN A 58 18.08 -6.50 10.94
N ILE A 59 17.65 -5.66 10.00
CA ILE A 59 18.34 -5.43 8.73
C ILE A 59 19.05 -4.06 8.74
N SER A 60 20.34 -4.08 8.40
CA SER A 60 21.18 -2.87 8.32
C SER A 60 20.91 -2.08 7.04
N ASP A 61 20.78 -2.80 5.91
CA ASP A 61 20.73 -2.19 4.60
C ASP A 61 19.32 -1.68 4.28
N ASP A 62 19.19 -0.99 3.16
CA ASP A 62 17.92 -0.56 2.61
C ASP A 62 17.03 -1.78 2.27
N ILE A 63 15.71 -1.68 2.48
CA ILE A 63 14.73 -2.72 2.14
C ILE A 63 14.78 -3.03 0.62
N SER A 64 15.12 -2.04 -0.21
CA SER A 64 15.32 -2.17 -1.65
C SER A 64 16.52 -3.03 -2.05
N SER A 65 17.44 -3.33 -1.12
CA SER A 65 18.62 -4.18 -1.34
C SER A 65 18.28 -5.47 -2.10
N ASN A 66 19.21 -5.98 -2.91
CA ASN A 66 19.05 -7.23 -3.67
C ASN A 66 19.30 -8.50 -2.85
N SER A 67 19.52 -8.39 -1.54
CA SER A 67 19.71 -9.53 -0.63
C SER A 67 18.58 -10.55 -0.73
N LYS A 68 18.92 -11.83 -0.89
CA LYS A 68 17.96 -12.95 -0.93
C LYS A 68 17.72 -13.58 0.45
N LYS A 69 18.33 -13.05 1.51
CA LYS A 69 18.09 -13.52 2.88
C LYS A 69 16.61 -13.37 3.23
N LEU A 70 16.11 -14.29 4.05
CA LEU A 70 14.68 -14.39 4.37
C LEU A 70 14.16 -13.10 5.00
N GLU A 71 14.94 -12.50 5.90
CA GLU A 71 14.59 -11.28 6.63
C GLU A 71 14.40 -10.09 5.68
N TYR A 72 15.22 -10.02 4.63
CA TYR A 72 15.10 -9.00 3.58
C TYR A 72 13.91 -9.26 2.65
N ALA A 73 13.57 -10.53 2.38
CA ALA A 73 12.37 -10.85 1.63
C ALA A 73 11.11 -10.48 2.42
N GLN A 74 11.05 -10.88 3.68
CA GLN A 74 9.93 -10.60 4.58
C GLN A 74 9.77 -9.12 4.91
N SER A 75 10.86 -8.36 5.06
CA SER A 75 10.79 -6.91 5.23
C SER A 75 10.20 -6.20 4.00
N ARG A 76 10.55 -6.63 2.78
CA ARG A 76 9.92 -6.11 1.55
C ARG A 76 8.43 -6.42 1.50
N MET A 77 8.04 -7.64 1.86
CA MET A 77 6.62 -8.01 1.92
C MET A 77 5.85 -7.10 2.88
N MET A 78 6.42 -6.89 4.07
CA MET A 78 5.86 -5.99 5.09
C MET A 78 5.73 -4.55 4.57
N TYR A 79 6.80 -4.03 3.95
CA TYR A 79 6.81 -2.68 3.38
C TYR A 79 5.74 -2.51 2.31
N VAL A 80 5.65 -3.47 1.38
CA VAL A 80 4.66 -3.46 0.30
C VAL A 80 3.24 -3.47 0.87
N HIS A 81 2.97 -4.27 1.91
CA HIS A 81 1.68 -4.31 2.58
C HIS A 81 1.28 -2.92 3.12
N TYR A 82 2.15 -2.26 3.90
CA TYR A 82 1.85 -0.94 4.44
C TYR A 82 1.77 0.14 3.36
N ALA A 83 2.64 0.11 2.36
CA ALA A 83 2.57 1.03 1.24
C ALA A 83 1.22 0.92 0.49
N ARG A 84 0.70 -0.30 0.32
CA ARG A 84 -0.64 -0.53 -0.23
C ARG A 84 -1.74 -0.01 0.69
N LYS A 85 -1.63 -0.22 2.01
CA LYS A 85 -2.57 0.31 3.02
C LYS A 85 -2.63 1.84 3.03
N LEU A 86 -1.51 2.50 2.72
CA LEU A 86 -1.40 3.96 2.53
C LEU A 86 -1.85 4.44 1.12
N GLY A 87 -2.36 3.56 0.27
CA GLY A 87 -2.91 3.94 -1.03
C GLY A 87 -1.90 4.09 -2.17
N LEU A 88 -0.64 3.63 -1.99
CA LEU A 88 0.31 3.56 -3.10
C LEU A 88 -0.11 2.47 -4.09
N SER A 89 0.11 2.75 -5.38
CA SER A 89 -0.04 1.78 -6.45
C SER A 89 1.17 0.87 -6.56
N THR A 90 0.97 -0.31 -7.14
CA THR A 90 2.04 -1.27 -7.43
C THR A 90 3.19 -0.62 -8.21
N TYR A 91 2.90 0.32 -9.11
CA TYR A 91 3.90 1.06 -9.88
C TYR A 91 4.69 2.07 -9.04
N GLU A 92 4.04 2.82 -8.15
CA GLU A 92 4.72 3.73 -7.21
C GLU A 92 5.65 2.93 -6.29
N ILE A 93 5.17 1.78 -5.78
CA ILE A 93 5.93 0.86 -4.93
C ILE A 93 7.11 0.25 -5.71
N SER A 94 6.90 -0.16 -6.96
CA SER A 94 7.97 -0.76 -7.78
C SER A 94 9.09 0.23 -8.04
N LYS A 95 8.76 1.51 -8.27
CA LYS A 95 9.76 2.59 -8.36
C LYS A 95 10.51 2.79 -7.05
N LYS A 96 9.80 2.88 -5.92
CA LYS A 96 10.44 3.06 -4.59
C LYS A 96 11.40 1.93 -4.24
N LEU A 97 11.01 0.68 -4.49
CA LEU A 97 11.86 -0.48 -4.18
C LEU A 97 12.93 -0.77 -5.24
N ASN A 98 12.93 -0.05 -6.37
CA ASN A 98 13.74 -0.38 -7.55
C ASN A 98 13.58 -1.85 -7.97
N ARG A 99 12.32 -2.34 -8.02
CA ARG A 99 11.97 -3.72 -8.37
C ARG A 99 11.01 -3.76 -9.54
N HIS A 100 11.04 -4.87 -10.26
CA HIS A 100 10.05 -5.11 -11.31
C HIS A 100 8.64 -5.23 -10.71
N ILE A 101 7.63 -4.78 -11.45
CA ILE A 101 6.24 -4.76 -10.98
C ILE A 101 5.71 -6.16 -10.61
N THR A 102 6.19 -7.20 -11.31
CA THR A 102 5.84 -8.60 -10.99
C THR A 102 6.39 -9.05 -9.64
N SER A 103 7.54 -8.54 -9.21
CA SER A 103 8.08 -8.80 -7.88
C SER A 103 7.19 -8.18 -6.81
N VAL A 104 6.63 -7.00 -7.04
CA VAL A 104 5.68 -6.37 -6.10
C VAL A 104 4.40 -7.21 -5.99
N TYR A 105 3.85 -7.70 -7.11
CA TYR A 105 2.71 -8.63 -7.07
C TYR A 105 3.02 -9.92 -6.31
N PHE A 106 4.22 -10.48 -6.52
CA PHE A 106 4.69 -11.63 -5.76
C PHE A 106 4.72 -11.33 -4.25
N PHE A 107 5.27 -10.18 -3.84
CA PHE A 107 5.32 -9.80 -2.42
C PHE A 107 3.93 -9.63 -1.80
N ILE A 108 2.96 -9.06 -2.53
CA ILE A 108 1.57 -8.95 -2.07
C ILE A 108 0.99 -10.34 -1.83
N LYS A 109 1.05 -11.21 -2.85
CA LYS A 109 0.51 -12.57 -2.74
C LYS A 109 1.18 -13.35 -1.60
N LYS A 110 2.50 -13.22 -1.49
CA LYS A 110 3.28 -13.97 -0.50
C LYS A 110 3.03 -13.48 0.92
N PHE A 111 2.80 -12.18 1.11
CA PHE A 111 2.33 -11.63 2.39
C PHE A 111 1.01 -12.26 2.80
N ASP A 112 0.02 -12.31 1.90
CA ASP A 112 -1.32 -12.84 2.18
C ASP A 112 -1.29 -14.34 2.54
N GLU A 113 -0.36 -15.10 1.95
CA GLU A 113 -0.09 -16.48 2.33
C GLU A 113 0.59 -16.57 3.71
N ASP A 114 1.70 -15.86 3.91
CA ASP A 114 2.55 -16.04 5.08
C ASP A 114 1.87 -15.51 6.36
N ILE A 115 1.02 -14.49 6.27
CA ILE A 115 0.25 -14.00 7.43
C ILE A 115 -0.80 -15.00 7.94
N GLN A 116 -1.17 -15.99 7.12
CA GLN A 116 -2.12 -17.04 7.53
C GLN A 116 -1.40 -18.24 8.16
N TYR A 117 -0.21 -18.59 7.66
CA TYR A 117 0.39 -19.90 7.96
C TYR A 117 1.79 -19.83 8.61
N ASP A 118 2.58 -18.79 8.36
CA ASP A 118 3.93 -18.68 8.91
C ASP A 118 3.91 -18.02 10.28
N LYS A 119 4.01 -18.84 11.34
CA LYS A 119 4.03 -18.39 12.73
C LYS A 119 5.14 -17.37 13.02
N ASN A 120 6.31 -17.51 12.40
CA ASN A 120 7.42 -16.59 12.62
C ASN A 120 7.15 -15.24 11.97
N PHE A 121 6.60 -15.27 10.75
CA PHE A 121 6.20 -14.05 10.06
C PHE A 121 5.07 -13.33 10.80
N ILE A 122 4.07 -14.06 11.31
CA ILE A 122 2.98 -13.51 12.14
C ILE A 122 3.52 -12.82 13.40
N GLN A 123 4.48 -13.43 14.10
CA GLN A 123 5.11 -12.80 15.27
C GLN A 123 5.81 -11.50 14.91
N LYS A 124 6.55 -11.48 13.78
CA LYS A 124 7.19 -10.26 13.27
C LYS A 124 6.17 -9.20 12.87
N TYR A 125 5.07 -9.59 12.23
CA TYR A 125 3.97 -8.69 11.89
C TYR A 125 3.38 -8.02 13.14
N ILE A 126 3.04 -8.81 14.17
CA ILE A 126 2.50 -8.30 15.44
C ILE A 126 3.49 -7.33 16.10
N GLN A 127 4.78 -7.64 16.05
CA GLN A 127 5.81 -6.74 16.59
C GLN A 127 5.86 -5.42 15.81
N VAL A 128 5.82 -5.45 14.47
CA VAL A 128 5.78 -4.23 13.65
C VAL A 128 4.53 -3.40 13.97
N GLU A 129 3.35 -4.01 14.05
CA GLU A 129 2.09 -3.31 14.39
C GLU A 129 2.16 -2.65 15.77
N LYS A 130 2.76 -3.33 16.76
CA LYS A 130 2.95 -2.77 18.11
C LYS A 130 3.88 -1.56 18.07
N GLU A 131 5.01 -1.66 17.38
CA GLU A 131 5.96 -0.54 17.25
C GLU A 131 5.37 0.63 16.48
N ILE A 132 4.59 0.37 15.43
CA ILE A 132 3.86 1.41 14.69
C ILE A 132 2.92 2.14 15.64
N LYS A 133 2.08 1.45 16.41
CA LYS A 133 1.15 2.09 17.35
C LYS A 133 1.85 2.91 18.44
N ASN A 134 3.03 2.50 18.87
CA ASN A 134 3.79 3.20 19.91
C ASN A 134 4.47 4.47 19.38
N ASN A 135 5.00 4.42 18.15
CA ASN A 135 5.83 5.50 17.60
C ASN A 135 5.04 6.46 16.71
N LEU A 136 4.02 5.96 16.02
CA LEU A 136 3.09 6.73 15.23
C LEU A 136 1.81 6.84 16.05
N LYS A 137 1.60 7.98 16.70
CA LYS A 137 0.28 8.33 17.26
C LYS A 137 -0.69 8.45 16.08
N PHE A 138 -1.26 7.32 15.67
CA PHE A 138 -2.45 7.32 14.85
C PHE A 138 -3.58 7.77 15.75
N ASP A 139 -3.81 9.08 15.82
CA ASP A 139 -5.14 9.57 16.13
C ASP A 139 -6.03 9.10 14.98
N THR A 140 -6.62 7.91 15.18
CA THR A 140 -7.81 7.36 14.53
C THR A 140 -7.98 7.73 13.04
N ILE A 141 -7.64 6.77 12.16
CA ILE A 141 -8.37 6.62 10.89
C ILE A 141 -9.80 6.21 11.21
#